data_AF-A0A5U6MFV4-F1
#
_entry.id   AF-A0A5U6MFV4-F1
#
_cell.length_a   1.000
_cell.length_b   1.000
_cell.length_c   1.000
_cell.angle_alpha   90.00
_cell.angle_beta   90.00
_cell.angle_gamma   90.00
#
_symmetry.space_group_name_H-M   'P 1'
#
loop_
_entity.id
_entity.type
_entity.pdbx_description
1 polymer ?
#
loop_
_entity_poly.entity_id
_entity_poly.type
_entity_poly.pdbx_seq_one_letter_code
_entity_poly.pdbx_strand_id
1 'polypeptide(L)' 'MANRKQRQRRAQADRIHTQTEINRRLHRAHTLALFLPSDLHRLPYGPMPLWLPSVLDYIADDIGDIQRLLNKSAHTA' A
#
# COMPACT_ATOMS: atom_id res chain seq x y z
N MET A 1 23.89 29.37 -0.87
CA MET A 1 22.48 29.24 -1.31
C MET A 1 22.16 27.95 -2.09
N ALA A 2 23.09 27.41 -2.90
CA ALA A 2 22.87 26.18 -3.67
C ALA A 2 22.47 24.96 -2.81
N ASN A 3 23.10 24.78 -1.64
CA ASN A 3 22.83 23.65 -0.74
C ASN A 3 21.40 23.66 -0.17
N ARG A 4 20.79 24.85 0.02
CA ARG A 4 19.40 24.99 0.51
C ARG A 4 18.39 24.56 -0.55
N LYS A 5 18.60 24.97 -1.81
CA LYS A 5 17.76 24.57 -2.95
C LYS A 5 17.84 23.06 -3.21
N GLN A 6 19.05 22.48 -3.10
CA GLN A 6 19.26 21.04 -3.23
C GLN A 6 18.55 20.25 -2.14
N ARG A 7 18.64 20.69 -0.87
CA ARG A 7 17.92 20.06 0.25
C ARG A 7 16.41 20.12 0.08
N GLN A 8 15.86 21.26 -0.38
CA GLN A 8 14.43 21.41 -0.66
C GLN A 8 13.95 20.46 -1.76
N ARG A 9 14.70 20.33 -2.86
CA ARG A 9 14.37 19.40 -3.95
C ARG A 9 14.35 17.94 -3.49
N ARG A 10 15.31 17.52 -2.67
CA ARG A 10 15.36 16.17 -2.09
C ARG A 10 14.14 15.91 -1.20
N ALA A 11 13.83 16.82 -0.28
CA ALA A 11 12.66 16.70 0.58
C ALA A 11 11.34 16.64 -0.23
N GLN A 12 11.24 17.38 -1.34
CA GLN A 12 10.07 17.31 -2.21
C GLN A 12 9.98 15.97 -2.97
N ALA A 13 11.10 15.47 -3.49
CA ALA A 13 11.16 14.17 -4.14
C ALA A 13 10.80 13.04 -3.16
N ASP A 14 11.29 13.09 -1.92
CA ASP A 14 10.99 12.12 -0.87
C ASP A 14 9.50 12.12 -0.51
N ARG A 15 8.87 13.31 -0.44
CA ARG A 15 7.42 13.45 -0.21
C ARG A 15 6.61 12.87 -1.37
N ILE A 16 6.97 13.20 -2.61
CA ILE A 16 6.29 12.67 -3.80
C ILE A 16 6.41 11.15 -3.84
N HIS A 17 7.61 10.62 -3.64
CA HIS A 17 7.86 9.18 -3.59
C HIS A 17 7.00 8.49 -2.53
N THR A 18 6.96 9.05 -1.32
CA THR A 18 6.14 8.51 -0.22
C THR A 18 4.65 8.50 -0.59
N GLN A 19 4.13 9.57 -1.18
CA GLN A 19 2.74 9.63 -1.62
C GLN A 19 2.44 8.63 -2.74
N THR A 20 3.35 8.49 -3.71
CA THR A 20 3.22 7.51 -4.78
C THR A 20 3.15 6.09 -4.23
N GLU A 21 3.97 5.76 -3.24
CA GLU A 21 3.99 4.43 -2.64
C GLU A 21 2.72 4.15 -1.82
N ILE A 22 2.22 5.14 -1.08
CA ILE A 22 0.91 5.04 -0.39
C ILE A 22 -0.21 4.78 -1.40
N ASN A 23 -0.28 5.58 -2.47
CA ASN A 23 -1.33 5.44 -3.49
C ASN A 23 -1.27 4.08 -4.19
N ARG A 24 -0.06 3.60 -4.50
CA ARG A 24 0.15 2.29 -5.13
C ARG A 24 -0.39 1.16 -4.25
N ARG A 25 -0.07 1.17 -2.96
CA ARG A 25 -0.49 0.13 -1.99
C ARG A 25 -1.99 0.19 -1.72
N LEU A 26 -2.56 1.40 -1.57
CA LEU A 26 -4.01 1.58 -1.45
C LEU A 26 -4.74 1.02 -2.66
N HIS A 27 -4.27 1.34 -3.87
CA HIS A 27 -4.88 0.84 -5.10
C HIS A 27 -4.83 -0.69 -5.18
N ARG A 28 -3.71 -1.29 -4.78
CA ARG A 28 -3.53 -2.75 -4.78
C ARG A 28 -4.43 -3.45 -3.76
N ALA A 29 -4.40 -3.00 -2.50
CA ALA A 29 -5.24 -3.53 -1.43
C ALA A 29 -6.73 -3.40 -1.77
N HIS A 30 -7.15 -2.23 -2.29
CA HIS A 30 -8.52 -2.01 -2.74
C HIS A 30 -8.92 -2.95 -3.87
N THR A 31 -8.07 -3.10 -4.89
CA THR A 31 -8.35 -3.97 -6.05
C THR A 31 -8.53 -5.43 -5.59
N LEU A 32 -7.65 -5.93 -4.73
CA LEU A 32 -7.77 -7.28 -4.19
C LEU A 32 -9.04 -7.44 -3.35
N ALA A 33 -9.31 -6.51 -2.43
CA ALA A 33 -10.51 -6.55 -1.60
C ALA A 33 -11.81 -6.45 -2.43
N LEU A 34 -11.79 -5.72 -3.55
CA LEU A 34 -12.95 -5.55 -4.43
C LEU A 34 -13.29 -6.83 -5.20
N PHE A 35 -12.28 -7.53 -5.72
CA PHE A 35 -12.50 -8.73 -6.53
C PHE A 35 -12.62 -10.01 -5.70
N LEU A 36 -12.04 -10.04 -4.49
CA LEU A 36 -12.02 -11.19 -3.61
C LEU A 36 -13.42 -11.81 -3.36
N PRO A 37 -14.48 -11.04 -3.04
CA PRO A 37 -15.82 -11.59 -2.90
C PRO A 37 -16.32 -12.26 -4.18
N SER A 38 -16.06 -11.67 -5.34
CA SER A 38 -16.52 -12.22 -6.62
C SER A 38 -15.86 -13.57 -6.92
N ASP A 39 -14.58 -13.70 -6.62
CA ASP A 39 -13.85 -14.97 -6.78
C ASP A 39 -14.33 -16.02 -5.78
N LEU A 40 -14.59 -15.63 -4.53
CA LEU A 40 -15.17 -16.51 -3.51
C LEU A 40 -16.56 -17.03 -3.87
N HIS A 41 -17.42 -16.21 -4.50
CA HIS A 41 -18.75 -16.65 -4.95
C HIS A 41 -18.68 -17.61 -6.16
N ARG A 42 -17.62 -17.54 -6.96
CA ARG A 42 -17.44 -18.40 -8.15
C ARG A 42 -16.83 -19.76 -7.82
N LEU A 43 -16.26 -19.92 -6.63
CA LEU A 43 -15.70 -21.19 -6.20
C LEU A 43 -16.81 -22.24 -6.07
N PRO A 44 -16.61 -23.47 -6.58
CA PRO A 44 -17.52 -24.57 -6.30
C PRO A 44 -17.56 -24.82 -4.79
N TYR A 45 -18.71 -25.28 -4.29
CA TYR A 45 -18.82 -25.75 -2.92
C TYR A 45 -17.72 -26.79 -2.63
N GLY A 46 -16.81 -26.47 -1.71
CA GLY A 46 -15.58 -27.22 -1.53
C GLY A 46 -14.65 -26.58 -0.49
N PRO A 47 -13.44 -27.13 -0.31
CA PRO A 47 -12.47 -26.59 0.63
C PRO A 47 -12.09 -25.15 0.26
N MET A 48 -11.78 -24.34 1.27
CA MET A 48 -11.28 -22.97 1.06
C MET A 48 -10.04 -22.99 0.15
N PRO A 49 -9.94 -22.06 -0.81
CA PRO A 49 -8.81 -22.01 -1.70
C PRO A 49 -7.52 -21.70 -0.94
N LEU A 50 -6.45 -22.43 -1.25
CA LEU A 50 -5.15 -22.28 -0.60
C LEU A 50 -4.51 -20.89 -0.79
N TRP A 51 -4.94 -20.14 -1.81
CA TRP A 51 -4.47 -18.79 -2.08
C TRP A 51 -5.13 -17.72 -1.19
N LEU A 52 -6.29 -18.00 -0.57
CA LEU A 52 -7.04 -17.01 0.19
C LEU A 52 -6.25 -16.41 1.35
N PRO A 53 -5.58 -17.22 2.21
CA PRO A 53 -4.73 -16.67 3.27
C PRO A 53 -3.66 -15.73 2.71
N SER A 54 -3.00 -16.08 1.60
CA SER A 54 -1.98 -15.24 0.98
C SER A 54 -2.52 -13.90 0.47
N VAL A 55 -3.75 -13.87 -0.07
CA VAL A 55 -4.38 -12.60 -0.49
C VAL A 55 -4.71 -11.72 0.71
N LEU A 56 -5.21 -12.31 1.79
CA LEU A 56 -5.50 -11.59 3.03
C LEU A 56 -4.23 -11.03 3.67
N ASP A 57 -3.16 -11.83 3.73
CA ASP A 57 -1.84 -11.38 4.21
C ASP A 57 -1.32 -10.22 3.38
N TYR A 58 -1.47 -10.26 2.05
CA TYR A 58 -0.99 -9.19 1.18
C TYR A 58 -1.75 -7.87 1.38
N ILE A 59 -3.06 -7.94 1.65
CA ILE A 59 -3.87 -6.77 2.03
C ILE A 59 -3.42 -6.24 3.40
N ALA A 60 -3.18 -7.13 4.36
CA ALA A 60 -2.73 -6.75 5.71
C ALA A 60 -1.34 -6.08 5.67
N ASP A 61 -0.40 -6.63 4.90
CA ASP A 61 0.92 -6.05 4.67
C ASP A 61 0.84 -4.67 4.03
N ASP A 62 -0.04 -4.50 3.02
CA ASP A 62 -0.26 -3.19 2.40
C ASP A 62 -0.75 -2.16 3.42
N ILE A 63 -1.73 -2.52 4.26
CA ILE A 63 -2.25 -1.64 5.31
C ILE A 63 -1.14 -1.29 6.31
N GLY A 64 -0.37 -2.28 6.76
CA GLY A 64 0.73 -2.08 7.72
C GLY A 64 1.82 -1.15 7.18
N ASP A 65 2.19 -1.31 5.91
CA ASP A 65 3.20 -0.46 5.29
C ASP A 65 2.67 0.95 4.98
N ILE A 66 1.39 1.11 4.62
CA ILE A 66 0.76 2.43 4.52
C ILE A 66 0.84 3.15 5.86
N GLN A 67 0.50 2.48 6.97
CA GLN A 67 0.61 3.06 8.32
C GLN A 67 2.05 3.47 8.64
N ARG A 68 3.05 2.65 8.27
CA ARG A 68 4.47 3.00 8.44
C ARG A 68 4.87 4.23 7.62
N LEU A 69 4.42 4.35 6.37
CA LEU A 69 4.72 5.49 5.49
C LEU A 69 4.08 6.78 5.99
N LEU A 70 2.82 6.71 6.47
CA LEU A 70 2.14 7.85 7.09
C LEU A 70 2.85 8.30 8.38
N ASN A 71 3.24 7.36 9.24
CA ASN A 71 3.95 7.65 10.47
C ASN A 71 5.36 8.23 10.20
N LYS A 72 6.08 7.73 9.20
CA LYS A 72 7.39 8.28 8.79
C LYS A 72 7.29 9.73 8.28
N SER A 73 6.18 10.05 7.61
CA SER A 73 5.91 11.41 7.14
C SER A 73 5.63 12.38 8.30
N ALA A 74 4.94 11.91 9.35
CA ALA A 74 4.67 12.72 10.54
C ALA A 74 5.92 13.07 11.36
N HIS A 75 6.94 12.20 11.38
CA HIS A 75 8.19 12.44 12.12
C HIS A 75 9.20 13.31 11.35
N THR A 76 8.92 13.63 10.08
CA THR A 76 9.80 14.44 9.21
C THR A 76 9.21 15.80 8.84
N ALA A 77 7.99 16.10 9.32
CA ALA A 77 7.29 17.37 9.18
C ALA A 77 7.61 18.30 10.35
#